data_AF-C9ZTX4-F1
#
_entry.id   AF-C9ZTX4-F1
#
_cell.length_a   1.000
_cell.length_b   1.000
_cell.length_c   1.000
_cell.angle_alpha   90.00
_cell.angle_beta   90.00
_cell.angle_gamma   90.00
#
_symmetry.space_group_name_H-M   'P 1'
#
loop_
_entity.id
_entity.type
_entity.pdbx_description
1 polymer ?
#
loop_
_entity_poly.entity_id
_entity_poly.type
_entity_poly.pdbx_seq_one_letter_code
_entity_poly.pdbx_strand_id
1 'polypeptide(L)'
;MRYMVFAALLLLVPFLQVTEGLSTIKTRPQGPYCGDYFSIVEGRVDFPVDLDTFDISLTISGGVEECKNEPYVYDEVSGNVELTNAQDPGDCLGSILRRNQLTLMVTYHPDDDEISLDFGIAVVNLSPCP
;
A
#
# COMPACT_ATOMS: atom_id res chain seq x y z
N MET A 1 77.26 9.15 -9.72
CA MET A 1 76.04 9.93 -10.05
C MET A 1 74.90 9.27 -9.27
N ARG A 2 74.55 9.76 -8.08
CA ARG A 2 73.49 10.75 -7.77
C ARG A 2 72.08 10.31 -8.20
N TYR A 3 71.28 10.01 -7.18
CA TYR A 3 69.82 9.94 -7.01
C TYR A 3 68.87 10.39 -8.13
N MET A 4 67.75 9.64 -8.31
CA MET A 4 66.34 10.05 -8.11
C MET A 4 65.41 9.05 -8.85
N VAL A 5 64.73 8.12 -8.16
CA VAL A 5 63.35 8.22 -7.64
C VAL A 5 62.36 8.81 -8.64
N PHE A 6 61.48 7.98 -9.20
CA PHE A 6 60.07 8.33 -9.42
C PHE A 6 59.22 7.07 -9.28
N ALA A 7 58.80 6.81 -8.04
CA ALA A 7 57.62 6.02 -7.77
C ALA A 7 56.39 6.89 -8.12
N ALA A 8 55.63 6.48 -9.14
CA ALA A 8 54.31 7.04 -9.42
C ALA A 8 53.28 5.92 -9.25
N LEU A 9 52.96 5.64 -7.99
CA LEU A 9 51.69 5.05 -7.56
C LEU A 9 50.66 6.20 -7.52
N LEU A 10 49.36 5.91 -7.75
CA LEU A 10 48.14 6.77 -7.60
C LEU A 10 47.49 7.15 -8.96
N LEU A 11 46.22 6.86 -9.30
CA LEU A 11 45.03 6.37 -8.57
C LEU A 11 44.07 5.69 -9.58
N LEU A 12 43.71 4.42 -9.36
CA LEU A 12 42.44 3.88 -9.85
C LEU A 12 41.35 4.45 -8.94
N VAL A 13 40.66 5.49 -9.40
CA VAL A 13 39.44 5.96 -8.74
C VAL A 13 38.34 4.98 -9.15
N PRO A 14 37.80 4.13 -8.27
CA PRO A 14 36.53 3.51 -8.57
C PRO A 14 35.53 4.67 -8.63
N PHE A 15 34.95 4.90 -9.81
CA PHE A 15 33.74 5.70 -9.90
C PHE A 15 32.72 5.02 -8.98
N LEU A 16 32.57 5.52 -7.75
CA LEU A 16 31.32 5.33 -7.01
C LEU A 16 30.28 6.02 -7.87
N GLN A 17 29.58 5.25 -8.69
CA GLN A 17 28.31 5.69 -9.24
C GLN A 17 27.39 5.82 -8.04
N VAL A 18 27.32 7.02 -7.47
CA VAL A 18 26.20 7.41 -6.62
C VAL A 18 25.01 7.40 -7.55
N THR A 19 24.33 6.25 -7.63
CA THR A 19 22.99 6.21 -8.19
C THR A 19 22.14 6.96 -7.18
N GLU A 20 22.00 8.26 -7.38
CA GLU A 20 20.89 8.99 -6.77
C GLU A 20 19.63 8.41 -7.41
N GLY A 21 19.11 7.36 -6.77
CA GLY A 21 17.80 6.84 -7.10
C GLY A 21 16.84 7.99 -6.84
N LEU A 22 16.21 8.50 -7.90
CA LEU A 22 15.01 9.30 -7.73
C LEU A 22 14.01 8.42 -6.98
N SER A 23 13.77 8.71 -5.70
CA SER A 23 12.60 8.20 -5.00
C SER A 23 11.40 8.87 -5.65
N THR A 24 10.73 8.17 -6.56
CA THR A 24 9.42 8.59 -7.05
C THR A 24 8.46 8.52 -5.87
N ILE A 25 8.02 9.67 -5.37
CA ILE A 25 6.94 9.76 -4.40
C ILE A 25 5.67 9.28 -5.12
N LYS A 26 5.07 8.20 -4.61
CA LYS A 26 3.81 7.70 -5.12
C LYS A 26 2.68 8.60 -4.65
N THR A 27 1.75 8.92 -5.55
CA THR A 27 0.54 9.69 -5.19
C THR A 27 -0.35 8.86 -4.28
N ARG A 28 -1.15 9.51 -3.43
CA ARG A 28 -2.17 8.83 -2.61
C ARG A 28 -3.36 8.40 -3.48
N PRO A 29 -4.05 7.31 -3.13
CA PRO A 29 -5.33 6.98 -3.75
C PRO A 29 -6.37 8.05 -3.39
N GLN A 30 -7.32 8.31 -4.30
CA GLN A 30 -8.38 9.29 -4.09
C GLN A 30 -9.70 8.83 -4.71
N GLY A 31 -10.77 8.98 -3.94
CA GLY A 31 -12.11 8.62 -4.37
C GLY A 31 -12.44 7.13 -4.22
N PRO A 32 -13.55 6.70 -4.84
CA PRO A 32 -14.10 5.37 -4.65
C PRO A 32 -13.48 4.35 -5.62
N TYR A 33 -13.09 3.21 -5.07
CA TYR A 33 -12.63 2.01 -5.76
C TYR A 33 -13.61 0.87 -5.51
N CYS A 34 -13.98 0.16 -6.57
CA CYS A 34 -14.96 -0.91 -6.59
C CYS A 34 -14.35 -2.15 -7.25
N GLY A 35 -14.71 -3.32 -6.75
CA GLY A 35 -14.32 -4.59 -7.36
C GLY A 35 -15.04 -5.74 -6.69
N ASP A 36 -14.98 -6.89 -7.35
CA ASP A 36 -15.52 -8.13 -6.81
C ASP A 36 -14.51 -9.26 -6.94
N TYR A 37 -14.58 -10.19 -6.01
CA TYR A 37 -13.88 -11.46 -6.09
C TYR A 37 -14.89 -12.57 -6.21
N PHE A 38 -14.96 -13.19 -7.39
CA PHE A 38 -15.83 -14.32 -7.73
C PHE A 38 -17.30 -14.11 -7.32
N SER A 39 -17.82 -12.88 -7.34
CA SER A 39 -19.19 -12.53 -6.92
C SER A 39 -19.57 -12.99 -5.49
N ILE A 40 -18.59 -13.36 -4.66
CA ILE A 40 -18.77 -13.75 -3.26
C ILE A 40 -18.36 -12.64 -2.30
N VAL A 41 -17.46 -11.77 -2.75
CA VAL A 41 -17.03 -10.57 -2.04
C VAL A 41 -17.11 -9.40 -3.00
N GLU A 42 -18.01 -8.47 -2.73
CA GLU A 42 -17.99 -7.13 -3.33
C GLU A 42 -17.25 -6.21 -2.35
N GLY A 43 -16.20 -5.58 -2.83
CA GLY A 43 -15.40 -4.62 -2.07
C GLY A 43 -15.62 -3.23 -2.63
N ARG A 44 -15.92 -2.28 -1.75
CA ARG A 44 -15.86 -0.86 -2.04
C ARG A 44 -14.98 -0.17 -1.01
N VAL A 45 -14.06 0.66 -1.46
CA VAL A 45 -13.22 1.50 -0.61
C VAL A 45 -13.30 2.93 -1.13
N ASP A 46 -13.55 3.91 -0.27
CA ASP A 46 -13.57 5.33 -0.64
C ASP A 46 -12.51 6.08 0.16
N PHE A 47 -11.58 6.74 -0.54
CA PHE A 47 -10.53 7.57 0.04
C PHE A 47 -10.92 9.05 -0.11
N PRO A 48 -11.47 9.70 0.92
CA PRO A 48 -11.71 11.13 0.88
C PRO A 48 -10.40 11.91 0.73
N VAL A 49 -10.47 13.02 0.01
CA VAL A 49 -9.31 13.90 -0.23
C VAL A 49 -8.79 14.47 1.09
N ASP A 50 -7.48 14.45 1.27
CA ASP A 50 -6.73 15.03 2.39
C ASP A 50 -7.12 14.48 3.78
N LEU A 51 -7.66 13.27 3.85
CA LEU A 51 -7.91 12.56 5.10
C LEU A 51 -7.04 11.30 5.23
N ASP A 52 -6.54 11.05 6.43
CA ASP A 52 -5.86 9.79 6.81
C ASP A 52 -6.88 8.71 7.23
N THR A 53 -8.04 8.72 6.58
CA THR A 53 -9.15 7.79 6.81
C THR A 53 -9.76 7.33 5.48
N PHE A 54 -10.30 6.12 5.41
CA PHE A 54 -11.13 5.66 4.29
C PHE A 54 -12.43 5.04 4.79
N ASP A 55 -13.42 4.92 3.92
CA ASP A 55 -14.63 4.14 4.15
C ASP A 55 -14.52 2.80 3.41
N ILE A 56 -14.97 1.70 4.01
CA ILE A 56 -14.98 0.37 3.39
C ILE A 56 -16.32 -0.32 3.55
N SER A 57 -16.77 -0.96 2.48
CA SER A 57 -17.94 -1.82 2.46
C SER A 57 -17.54 -3.18 1.89
N LEU A 58 -17.86 -4.24 2.64
CA LEU A 58 -17.59 -5.62 2.27
C LEU A 58 -18.90 -6.39 2.26
N THR A 59 -19.24 -6.98 1.13
CA THR A 59 -20.32 -7.97 1.08
C THR A 59 -19.73 -9.34 1.35
N ILE A 60 -20.00 -9.94 2.51
CA ILE A 60 -19.49 -11.27 2.88
C ILE A 60 -20.68 -12.16 3.22
N SER A 61 -20.79 -13.31 2.56
CA SER A 61 -21.87 -14.30 2.79
C SER A 61 -23.30 -13.73 2.67
N GLY A 62 -23.49 -12.73 1.80
CA GLY A 62 -24.80 -12.10 1.54
C GLY A 62 -25.21 -11.01 2.55
N GLY A 63 -24.37 -10.71 3.55
CA GLY A 63 -24.49 -9.53 4.40
C GLY A 63 -23.55 -8.43 3.93
N VAL A 64 -24.00 -7.17 4.01
CA VAL A 64 -23.15 -5.99 3.78
C VAL A 64 -22.65 -5.52 5.13
N GLU A 65 -21.33 -5.47 5.29
CA GLU A 65 -20.66 -4.88 6.45
C GLU A 65 -20.04 -3.55 6.00
N GLU A 66 -20.33 -2.46 6.72
CA GLU A 66 -19.84 -1.12 6.42
C GLU A 66 -19.05 -0.55 7.60
N CYS A 67 -17.85 -0.07 7.32
CA CYS A 67 -17.02 0.63 8.28
C CYS A 67 -16.61 1.99 7.71
N LYS A 68 -16.69 3.03 8.54
CA LYS A 68 -16.46 4.41 8.13
C LYS A 68 -15.33 5.03 8.92
N ASN A 69 -14.58 5.92 8.27
CA ASN A 69 -13.45 6.64 8.83
C ASN A 69 -12.35 5.70 9.38
N GLU A 70 -12.09 4.59 8.69
CA GLU A 70 -11.04 3.63 9.02
C GLU A 70 -9.67 4.30 8.87
N PRO A 71 -8.88 4.45 9.95
CA PRO A 71 -7.64 5.21 9.91
C PRO A 71 -6.51 4.43 9.25
N TYR A 72 -5.77 5.11 8.37
CA TYR A 72 -4.65 4.51 7.66
C TYR A 72 -3.42 5.44 7.62
N VAL A 73 -2.26 4.83 7.37
CA VAL A 73 -1.03 5.54 7.01
C VAL A 73 -0.66 5.15 5.59
N TYR A 74 -0.30 6.15 4.79
CA TYR A 74 0.22 5.92 3.44
C TYR A 74 1.74 5.99 3.44
N ASP A 75 2.38 4.91 3.00
CA ASP A 75 3.80 4.93 2.69
C ASP A 75 4.00 5.41 1.25
N GLU A 76 4.44 6.66 1.11
CA GLU A 76 4.71 7.30 -0.19
C GLU A 76 5.85 6.66 -0.99
N VAL A 77 6.67 5.81 -0.37
CA VAL A 77 7.76 5.09 -1.04
C VAL A 77 7.25 3.78 -1.61
N SER A 78 6.54 2.98 -0.82
CA SER A 78 6.06 1.66 -1.26
C SER A 78 4.71 1.72 -1.97
N GLY A 79 3.87 2.70 -1.66
CA GLY A 79 2.46 2.79 -2.08
C GLY A 79 1.53 1.97 -1.19
N ASN A 80 2.01 1.48 -0.04
CA ASN A 80 1.21 0.69 0.87
C ASN A 80 0.27 1.57 1.70
N VAL A 81 -0.93 1.06 1.93
CA VAL A 81 -1.92 1.62 2.84
C VAL A 81 -1.90 0.74 4.10
N GLU A 82 -1.25 1.23 5.14
CA GLU A 82 -1.18 0.53 6.42
C GLU A 82 -2.38 0.88 7.28
N LEU A 83 -3.18 -0.13 7.61
CA LEU A 83 -4.32 0.02 8.51
C LEU A 83 -3.81 0.14 9.94
N THR A 84 -4.11 1.26 10.60
CA THR A 84 -3.57 1.51 11.95
C THR A 84 -4.33 0.72 13.03
N ASN A 85 -5.60 0.41 12.78
CA ASN A 85 -6.49 -0.25 13.76
C ASN A 85 -7.06 -1.60 13.31
N ALA A 86 -6.68 -2.14 12.14
CA ALA A 86 -7.28 -3.39 11.63
C ALA A 86 -7.05 -4.63 12.53
N GLN A 87 -6.16 -4.54 13.52
CA GLN A 87 -5.93 -5.60 14.52
C GLN A 87 -6.65 -5.32 15.86
N ASP A 88 -7.25 -4.14 16.05
CA ASP A 88 -8.04 -3.84 17.24
C ASP A 88 -9.43 -4.49 17.12
N PRO A 89 -9.78 -5.49 17.95
CA PRO A 89 -11.09 -6.11 17.88
C PRO A 89 -12.24 -5.19 18.34
N GLY A 90 -11.95 -4.04 18.94
CA GLY A 90 -12.94 -3.00 19.28
C GLY A 90 -13.25 -2.06 18.12
N ASP A 91 -12.44 -2.10 17.06
CA ASP A 91 -12.61 -1.34 15.83
C ASP A 91 -13.59 -2.06 14.86
N CYS A 92 -14.28 -1.31 14.01
CA CYS A 92 -15.30 -1.87 13.12
C CYS A 92 -14.71 -2.94 12.20
N LEU A 93 -13.68 -2.57 11.45
CA LEU A 93 -13.03 -3.46 10.49
C LEU A 93 -12.29 -4.59 11.21
N GLY A 94 -11.59 -4.27 12.31
CA GLY A 94 -10.92 -5.28 13.13
C GLY A 94 -11.88 -6.35 13.69
N SER A 95 -13.10 -5.95 14.10
CA SER A 95 -14.13 -6.89 14.57
C SER A 95 -14.62 -7.85 13.48
N ILE A 96 -14.77 -7.37 12.24
CA ILE A 96 -15.20 -8.16 11.08
C ILE A 96 -14.10 -9.15 10.69
N LEU A 97 -12.86 -8.68 10.57
CA LEU A 97 -11.71 -9.51 10.24
C LEU A 97 -11.53 -10.63 11.26
N ARG A 98 -11.59 -10.31 12.56
CA ARG A 98 -11.48 -11.31 13.64
C ARG A 98 -12.61 -12.33 13.63
N ARG A 99 -13.87 -11.89 13.45
CA ARG A 99 -15.05 -12.77 13.43
C ARG A 99 -14.96 -13.79 12.29
N ASN A 100 -14.39 -13.38 11.17
CA ASN A 100 -14.22 -14.20 9.97
C ASN A 100 -12.85 -14.89 9.90
N GLN A 101 -11.97 -14.71 10.89
CA GLN A 101 -10.61 -15.25 10.92
C GLN A 101 -9.77 -14.85 9.70
N LEU A 102 -9.93 -13.60 9.25
CA LEU A 102 -9.22 -13.01 8.13
C LEU A 102 -8.13 -12.06 8.62
N THR A 103 -7.13 -11.84 7.77
CA THR A 103 -6.23 -10.68 7.84
C THR A 103 -6.65 -9.67 6.79
N LEU A 104 -6.07 -8.47 6.78
CA LEU A 104 -6.20 -7.54 5.67
C LEU A 104 -4.91 -6.74 5.50
N MET A 105 -4.38 -6.76 4.28
CA MET A 105 -3.35 -5.85 3.80
C MET A 105 -3.92 -5.05 2.62
N VAL A 106 -3.70 -3.73 2.63
CA VAL A 106 -4.20 -2.83 1.58
C VAL A 106 -2.99 -2.23 0.86
N THR A 107 -2.95 -2.40 -0.45
CA THR A 107 -1.87 -1.85 -1.29
C THR A 107 -2.46 -1.00 -2.39
N TYR A 108 -1.92 0.21 -2.57
CA TYR A 108 -2.25 1.06 -3.71
C TYR A 108 -1.19 0.90 -4.80
N HIS A 109 -1.66 0.65 -6.02
CA HIS A 109 -0.87 0.51 -7.23
C HIS A 109 -1.06 1.78 -8.08
N PRO A 110 -0.26 2.84 -7.87
CA PRO A 110 -0.47 4.13 -8.53
C PRO A 110 -0.26 4.09 -10.05
N ASP A 111 0.48 3.10 -10.55
CA ASP A 111 0.71 2.94 -11.99
C ASP A 111 -0.55 2.45 -12.72
N ASP A 112 -1.40 1.69 -12.02
CA ASP A 112 -2.63 1.08 -12.54
C ASP A 112 -3.90 1.75 -11.98
N ASP A 113 -3.75 2.67 -11.03
CA ASP A 113 -4.83 3.26 -10.22
C ASP A 113 -5.72 2.16 -9.61
N GLU A 114 -5.11 1.18 -8.93
CA GLU A 114 -5.78 -0.01 -8.39
C GLU A 114 -5.49 -0.19 -6.89
N ILE A 115 -6.47 -0.67 -6.13
CA ILE A 115 -6.33 -1.07 -4.73
C ILE A 115 -6.41 -2.59 -4.62
N SER A 116 -5.37 -3.21 -4.07
CA SER A 116 -5.39 -4.63 -3.71
C SER A 116 -5.78 -4.80 -2.24
N LEU A 117 -6.83 -5.58 -1.99
CA LEU A 117 -7.23 -6.04 -0.66
C LEU A 117 -6.84 -7.51 -0.49
N ASP A 118 -5.75 -7.78 0.23
CA ASP A 118 -5.30 -9.15 0.53
C ASP A 118 -5.83 -9.61 1.88
N PHE A 119 -6.78 -10.54 1.85
CA PHE A 119 -7.42 -11.11 3.05
C PHE A 119 -6.64 -12.30 3.66
N GLY A 120 -5.44 -12.61 3.14
CA GLY A 120 -4.62 -13.77 3.51
C GLY A 120 -5.07 -15.10 2.89
N ILE A 121 -6.34 -15.18 2.47
CA ILE A 121 -6.93 -16.33 1.78
C ILE A 121 -7.28 -16.04 0.31
N ALA A 122 -7.44 -14.76 -0.03
CA ALA A 122 -7.84 -14.28 -1.34
C ALA A 122 -7.44 -12.81 -1.47
N VAL A 123 -7.13 -12.39 -2.69
CA VAL A 123 -6.86 -10.99 -3.03
C VAL A 123 -8.00 -10.47 -3.89
N VAL A 124 -8.57 -9.33 -3.49
CA VAL A 124 -9.60 -8.61 -4.24
C VAL A 124 -8.99 -7.34 -4.79
N ASN A 125 -8.99 -7.19 -6.10
CA ASN A 125 -8.48 -5.99 -6.76
C ASN A 125 -9.65 -5.06 -7.07
N LEU A 126 -9.50 -3.79 -6.69
CA LEU A 126 -10.49 -2.74 -6.87
C LEU A 126 -9.95 -1.70 -7.84
N SER A 127 -10.69 -1.43 -8.90
CA SER A 127 -10.44 -0.33 -9.81
C SER A 127 -11.30 0.89 -9.45
N PRO A 128 -11.06 2.09 -9.98
CA PRO A 128 -11.94 3.22 -9.76
C PRO A 128 -13.38 2.86 -10.14
N CYS A 129 -14.35 3.22 -9.29
CA CYS A 129 -15.75 2.92 -9.56
C CYS A 129 -16.22 3.66 -10.84
N PRO A 130 -17.12 3.04 -11.64
CA PRO A 130 -17.67 3.65 -12.84
C PRO A 130 -18.59 4.86 -12.59
#